data_AF-A0A9C7UZE3-F1
#
_entry.id   AF-A0A9C7UZE3-F1
#
_cell.length_a   1.000
_cell.length_b   1.000
_cell.length_c   1.000
_cell.angle_alpha   90.00
_cell.angle_beta   90.00
_cell.angle_gamma   90.00
#
_symmetry.space_group_name_H-M   'P 1'
#
loop_
_entity.id
_entity.type
_entity.pdbx_description
1 polymer ?
#
loop_
_entity_poly.entity_id
_entity_poly.type
_entity_poly.pdbx_seq_one_letter_code
_entity_poly.pdbx_strand_id
1 'polypeptide(L)'
;MTDITVICEIDAAKYPWCDSAVLLRVINGKASLTRRCGEEDEDYYHTFSHLLLNEKPLVQALLPVCSTCSGLLAAGYGIENISCAEVEQVRQTVNGEFTDIRAAAEQLSPLLGLLSDGYYVLADVPHYPTDGEGRFFYDIPNELTSMQATCDCCYDHEFLTAVNSFPAYLYPTQSDDLLNDERVQYYVDEFRCGKKPHGIAYHEAGFISALLDGHHKAAAAAQLGIPLNCLTIIGMTGKSCRFDVNTREKIEQTACFSALSIDASQLDESPQFSVRKQGLQPEEFRLITGNALRYKGKSEIYPTLSELTGIYAADLQCTRITDEFIDSKINSNSSDDHAEICKVMEYNRFHAPELAEHIARKIISADRHDLPNREAFKTLLRNKSPENEQIFLDYIVAHSPGDECWDIVNSYWDK
;
A
#
# COMPACT_ATOMS: atom_id res chain seq x y z
N MET A 1 -30.95 15.74 5.58
CA MET A 1 -30.51 15.05 4.36
C MET A 1 -28.99 15.08 4.39
N THR A 2 -28.33 13.96 4.10
CA THR A 2 -26.87 13.93 4.03
C THR A 2 -26.42 14.83 2.89
N ASP A 3 -25.47 15.70 3.15
CA ASP A 3 -24.88 16.63 2.20
C ASP A 3 -23.41 16.28 2.02
N ILE A 4 -23.00 16.12 0.77
CA ILE A 4 -21.64 15.74 0.38
C ILE A 4 -21.18 16.79 -0.62
N THR A 5 -20.23 17.60 -0.21
CA THR A 5 -19.71 18.70 -1.03
C THR A 5 -18.25 18.44 -1.38
N VAL A 6 -17.94 18.47 -2.68
CA VAL A 6 -16.56 18.53 -3.17
C VAL A 6 -16.02 19.93 -2.96
N ILE A 7 -14.99 20.08 -2.13
CA ILE A 7 -14.40 21.39 -1.80
C ILE A 7 -13.41 21.81 -2.88
N CYS A 8 -12.40 20.97 -3.12
CA CYS A 8 -11.36 21.25 -4.10
C CYS A 8 -10.79 19.94 -4.66
N GLU A 9 -10.16 20.06 -5.82
CA GLU A 9 -9.26 19.03 -6.32
C GLU A 9 -7.89 19.20 -5.65
N ILE A 10 -7.25 18.07 -5.36
CA ILE A 10 -5.91 18.01 -4.81
C ILE A 10 -4.95 17.81 -5.98
N ASP A 11 -3.85 18.58 -5.98
CA ASP A 11 -2.78 18.43 -6.96
C ASP A 11 -2.04 17.10 -6.79
N ALA A 12 -2.54 16.07 -7.45
CA ALA A 12 -2.03 14.70 -7.39
C ALA A 12 -0.61 14.58 -7.97
N ALA A 13 -0.13 15.53 -8.78
CA ALA A 13 1.24 15.52 -9.31
C ALA A 13 2.31 15.58 -8.21
N LYS A 14 1.95 16.02 -7.00
CA LYS A 14 2.82 15.99 -5.80
C LYS A 14 2.90 14.62 -5.14
N TYR A 15 2.06 13.67 -5.55
CA TYR A 15 1.85 12.40 -4.88
C TYR A 15 1.93 11.26 -5.90
N PRO A 16 3.13 10.71 -6.15
CA PRO A 16 3.36 9.71 -7.22
C PRO A 16 2.55 8.41 -7.10
N TRP A 17 1.98 8.14 -5.93
CA TRP A 17 1.07 7.01 -5.66
C TRP A 17 -0.40 7.31 -5.96
N CYS A 18 -0.76 8.52 -6.37
CA CYS A 18 -2.14 8.97 -6.53
C CYS A 18 -2.36 9.51 -7.96
N ASP A 19 -3.36 8.96 -8.67
CA ASP A 19 -3.67 9.40 -10.03
C ASP A 19 -4.49 10.71 -10.02
N SER A 20 -5.45 10.82 -9.09
CA SER A 20 -6.29 12.01 -8.91
C SER A 20 -6.95 11.99 -7.54
N ALA A 21 -7.26 13.16 -6.96
CA ALA A 21 -7.90 13.23 -5.65
C ALA A 21 -8.75 14.49 -5.46
N VAL A 22 -9.78 14.38 -4.64
CA VAL A 22 -10.64 15.49 -4.21
C VAL A 22 -10.83 15.50 -2.70
N LEU A 23 -10.84 16.71 -2.13
CA LEU A 23 -11.28 16.94 -0.78
C LEU A 23 -12.81 17.04 -0.74
N LEU A 24 -13.43 16.27 0.15
CA LEU A 24 -14.86 16.20 0.36
C LEU A 24 -15.20 16.61 1.79
N ARG A 25 -16.38 17.20 1.97
CA ARG A 25 -17.01 17.38 3.28
C ARG A 25 -18.33 16.64 3.32
N VAL A 26 -18.53 15.88 4.39
CA VAL A 26 -19.77 15.17 4.69
C VAL A 26 -20.45 15.88 5.87
N ILE A 27 -21.75 16.19 5.72
CA ILE A 27 -22.59 16.82 6.75
C ILE A 27 -23.89 16.01 6.87
N ASN A 28 -24.31 15.72 8.10
CA ASN A 28 -25.41 14.80 8.39
C ASN A 28 -25.21 13.41 7.75
N GLY A 29 -23.98 12.91 7.76
CA GLY A 29 -23.63 11.55 7.37
C GLY A 29 -24.28 10.53 8.31
N LYS A 30 -24.54 9.32 7.80
CA LYS A 30 -25.24 8.28 8.59
C LYS A 30 -24.38 7.70 9.71
N ALA A 31 -23.06 7.92 9.68
CA ALA A 31 -22.10 7.32 10.61
C ALA A 31 -22.25 5.78 10.69
N SER A 32 -22.53 5.15 9.55
CA SER A 32 -22.71 3.71 9.42
C SER A 32 -21.45 3.03 8.86
N LEU A 33 -20.62 3.73 8.09
CA LEU A 33 -19.24 3.34 7.77
C LEU A 33 -18.29 4.20 8.60
N THR A 34 -17.73 3.64 9.68
CA THR A 34 -16.95 4.42 10.66
C THR A 34 -15.75 3.67 11.18
N ARG A 35 -14.67 4.40 11.47
CA ARG A 35 -13.57 3.88 12.28
C ARG A 35 -13.81 4.23 13.74
N ARG A 36 -13.86 3.22 14.61
CA ARG A 36 -13.92 3.38 16.07
C ARG A 36 -12.63 2.94 16.70
N CYS A 37 -12.17 3.67 17.71
CA CYS A 37 -10.98 3.30 18.46
C CYS A 37 -11.32 3.10 19.93
N GLY A 38 -10.56 2.24 20.56
CA GLY A 38 -10.62 1.94 21.97
C GLY A 38 -10.05 3.08 22.80
N GLU A 39 -10.13 2.92 24.11
CA GLU A 39 -9.21 3.63 24.99
C GLU A 39 -7.79 3.09 24.77
N GLU A 40 -6.80 3.95 24.99
CA GLU A 40 -5.40 3.53 24.94
C GLU A 40 -5.15 2.58 26.10
N ASP A 41 -4.56 1.43 25.82
CA ASP A 41 -4.10 0.55 26.88
C ASP A 41 -2.91 1.21 27.58
N GLU A 42 -3.11 1.66 28.83
CA GLU A 42 -2.08 2.34 29.64
C GLU A 42 -0.82 1.48 29.83
N ASP A 43 -0.95 0.16 29.76
CA ASP A 43 0.16 -0.77 29.95
C ASP A 43 0.90 -1.09 28.64
N TYR A 44 0.26 -0.89 27.47
CA TYR A 44 0.75 -1.42 26.20
C TYR A 44 0.95 -0.40 25.06
N TYR A 45 0.63 0.90 25.23
CA TYR A 45 0.80 1.92 24.16
C TYR A 45 0.20 1.49 22.81
N HIS A 46 -0.90 0.75 22.86
CA HIS A 46 -1.66 0.31 21.70
C HIS A 46 -3.10 0.82 21.80
N THR A 47 -3.68 1.12 20.65
CA THR A 47 -5.08 1.49 20.49
C THR A 47 -5.75 0.42 19.65
N PHE A 48 -6.74 -0.24 20.24
CA PHE A 48 -7.58 -1.17 19.50
C PHE A 48 -8.56 -0.38 18.60
N SER A 49 -8.88 -0.86 17.41
CA SER A 49 -9.78 -0.17 16.50
C SER A 49 -10.55 -1.09 15.57
N HIS A 50 -11.76 -0.69 15.22
CA HIS A 50 -12.60 -1.36 14.24
C HIS A 50 -12.96 -0.41 13.10
N LEU A 51 -12.79 -0.87 11.86
CA LEU A 51 -13.56 -0.35 10.73
C LEU A 51 -14.92 -1.03 10.75
N LEU A 52 -15.99 -0.27 10.95
CA LEU A 52 -17.35 -0.79 11.07
C LEU A 52 -18.17 -0.40 9.85
N LEU A 53 -19.00 -1.34 9.39
CA LEU A 53 -20.15 -1.08 8.52
C LEU A 53 -21.43 -1.56 9.23
N ASN A 54 -22.40 -0.67 9.42
CA ASN A 54 -23.65 -0.93 10.14
C ASN A 54 -23.41 -1.61 11.52
N GLU A 55 -22.48 -1.05 12.31
CA GLU A 55 -22.06 -1.58 13.63
C GLU A 55 -21.35 -2.94 13.62
N LYS A 56 -21.04 -3.50 12.44
CA LYS A 56 -20.31 -4.76 12.29
C LYS A 56 -18.88 -4.51 11.79
N PRO A 57 -17.86 -5.12 12.41
CA PRO A 57 -16.48 -4.92 12.00
C PRO A 57 -16.22 -5.54 10.63
N LEU A 58 -15.58 -4.77 9.75
CA LEU A 58 -14.99 -5.24 8.49
C LEU A 58 -13.53 -5.62 8.70
N VAL A 59 -12.82 -4.85 9.51
CA VAL A 59 -11.42 -5.06 9.90
C VAL A 59 -11.28 -4.73 11.38
N GLN A 60 -10.50 -5.53 12.09
CA GLN A 60 -10.06 -5.27 13.45
C GLN A 60 -8.57 -4.98 13.44
N ALA A 61 -8.13 -4.04 14.27
CA ALA A 61 -6.74 -3.64 14.33
C ALA A 61 -6.30 -3.32 15.76
N LEU A 62 -5.06 -3.66 16.08
CA LEU A 62 -4.37 -3.20 17.28
C LEU A 62 -3.16 -2.37 16.83
N LEU A 63 -3.28 -1.06 16.89
CA LEU A 63 -2.27 -0.14 16.35
C LEU A 63 -1.40 0.45 17.46
N PRO A 64 -0.07 0.49 17.31
CA PRO A 64 0.81 1.16 18.27
C PRO A 64 0.64 2.68 18.21
N VAL A 65 0.91 3.35 19.32
CA VAL A 65 1.04 4.82 19.36
C VAL A 65 2.32 5.28 18.63
N CYS A 66 3.34 4.41 18.56
CA CYS A 66 4.57 4.69 17.84
C CYS A 66 4.39 4.53 16.32
N SER A 67 4.59 5.61 15.56
CA SER A 67 4.36 5.66 14.11
C SER A 67 5.26 4.72 13.29
N THR A 68 6.43 4.34 13.79
CA THR A 68 7.34 3.41 13.09
C THR A 68 7.07 1.93 13.42
N CYS A 69 6.19 1.65 14.38
CA CYS A 69 5.88 0.29 14.78
C CYS A 69 4.75 -0.28 13.92
N SER A 70 4.85 -1.56 13.58
CA SER A 70 3.76 -2.30 12.96
C SER A 70 2.64 -2.57 13.98
N GLY A 71 1.40 -2.39 13.57
CA GLY A 71 0.23 -2.93 14.24
C GLY A 71 -0.10 -4.36 13.86
N LEU A 72 -1.18 -4.84 14.46
CA LEU A 72 -1.77 -6.14 14.17
C LEU A 72 -3.12 -5.93 13.46
N LEU A 73 -3.42 -6.74 12.45
CA LEU A 73 -4.74 -6.80 11.82
C LEU A 73 -5.38 -8.17 12.02
N ALA A 74 -6.71 -8.19 12.11
CA ALA A 74 -7.52 -9.38 12.08
C ALA A 74 -8.76 -9.15 11.21
N ALA A 75 -9.27 -10.23 10.64
CA ALA A 75 -10.47 -10.20 9.84
C ALA A 75 -11.68 -9.75 10.68
N GLY A 76 -12.63 -9.09 10.02
CA GLY A 76 -13.93 -8.78 10.59
C GLY A 76 -15.00 -9.81 10.24
N TYR A 77 -16.25 -9.37 10.38
CA TYR A 77 -17.48 -10.13 10.19
C TYR A 77 -17.73 -10.64 8.76
N GLY A 78 -16.99 -10.12 7.77
CA GLY A 78 -17.27 -10.35 6.35
C GLY A 78 -18.35 -9.40 5.84
N ILE A 79 -18.02 -8.57 4.85
CA ILE A 79 -18.92 -7.57 4.27
C ILE A 79 -20.15 -8.20 3.63
N GLU A 80 -20.03 -9.43 3.14
CA GLU A 80 -21.13 -10.24 2.60
C GLU A 80 -22.22 -10.55 3.63
N ASN A 81 -21.89 -10.53 4.91
CA ASN A 81 -22.82 -10.77 6.00
C ASN A 81 -23.52 -9.47 6.46
N ILE A 82 -23.20 -8.33 5.85
CA ILE A 82 -23.72 -7.01 6.21
C ILE A 82 -24.58 -6.49 5.06
N SER A 83 -25.90 -6.45 5.27
CA SER A 83 -26.81 -5.84 4.30
C SER A 83 -26.55 -4.34 4.18
N CYS A 84 -26.04 -3.87 3.05
CA CYS A 84 -25.84 -2.46 2.75
C CYS A 84 -26.17 -2.15 1.29
N ALA A 85 -27.36 -1.58 1.07
CA ALA A 85 -27.85 -1.25 -0.27
C ALA A 85 -26.97 -0.20 -0.97
N GLU A 86 -26.32 0.68 -0.21
CA GLU A 86 -25.45 1.73 -0.74
C GLU A 86 -24.18 1.15 -1.37
N VAL A 87 -23.57 0.12 -0.76
CA VAL A 87 -22.43 -0.61 -1.34
C VAL A 87 -22.86 -1.30 -2.64
N GLU A 88 -24.04 -1.93 -2.66
CA GLU A 88 -24.56 -2.58 -3.86
C GLU A 88 -24.91 -1.58 -4.98
N GLN A 89 -25.47 -0.43 -4.63
CA GLN A 89 -25.87 0.61 -5.58
C GLN A 89 -24.66 1.16 -6.34
N VAL A 90 -23.52 1.32 -5.67
CA VAL A 90 -22.30 1.85 -6.30
C VAL A 90 -21.50 0.78 -7.07
N ARG A 91 -21.88 -0.50 -7.03
CA ARG A 91 -21.21 -1.56 -7.82
C ARG A 91 -21.25 -1.33 -9.32
N GLN A 92 -22.35 -0.77 -9.83
CA GLN A 92 -22.46 -0.48 -11.27
C GLN A 92 -21.53 0.67 -11.67
N THR A 93 -21.40 1.67 -10.79
CA THR A 93 -20.49 2.82 -10.95
C THR A 93 -19.05 2.36 -11.15
N VAL A 94 -18.54 1.49 -10.28
CA VAL A 94 -17.13 1.04 -10.30
C VAL A 94 -16.80 0.05 -11.41
N ASN A 95 -17.81 -0.44 -12.11
CA ASN A 95 -17.64 -1.25 -13.32
C ASN A 95 -17.72 -0.42 -14.60
N GLY A 96 -18.15 0.84 -14.50
CA GLY A 96 -18.19 1.79 -15.60
C GLY A 96 -16.95 2.69 -15.62
N GLU A 97 -16.83 3.48 -16.68
CA GLU A 97 -15.86 4.55 -16.77
C GLU A 97 -16.46 5.83 -16.16
N PHE A 98 -15.64 6.59 -15.45
CA PHE A 98 -15.97 7.96 -15.03
C PHE A 98 -15.06 8.95 -15.77
N THR A 99 -15.55 10.17 -15.99
CA THR A 99 -14.79 11.20 -16.74
C THR A 99 -13.64 11.77 -15.92
N ASP A 100 -13.86 11.97 -14.63
CA ASP A 100 -12.90 12.52 -13.67
C ASP A 100 -13.30 12.14 -12.23
N ILE A 101 -12.42 12.44 -11.28
CA ILE A 101 -12.60 12.10 -9.86
C ILE A 101 -13.79 12.84 -9.20
N ARG A 102 -14.23 13.99 -9.73
CA ARG A 102 -15.44 14.68 -9.21
C ARG A 102 -16.68 13.93 -9.62
N ALA A 103 -16.77 13.52 -10.89
CA ALA A 103 -17.85 12.67 -11.37
C ALA A 103 -17.91 11.34 -10.60
N ALA A 104 -16.75 10.76 -10.28
CA ALA A 104 -16.67 9.58 -9.41
C ALA A 104 -17.22 9.86 -8.00
N ALA A 105 -16.87 10.99 -7.38
CA ALA A 105 -17.39 11.38 -6.07
C ALA A 105 -18.92 11.55 -6.07
N GLU A 106 -19.47 12.19 -7.10
CA GLU A 106 -20.92 12.34 -7.28
C GLU A 106 -21.61 10.97 -7.37
N GLN A 107 -21.08 10.06 -8.18
CA GLN A 107 -21.64 8.72 -8.37
C GLN A 107 -21.48 7.83 -7.12
N LEU A 108 -20.45 8.07 -6.29
CA LEU A 108 -20.23 7.40 -5.01
C LEU A 108 -21.01 8.03 -3.84
N SER A 109 -21.79 9.10 -4.07
CA SER A 109 -22.56 9.78 -3.01
C SER A 109 -23.39 8.86 -2.12
N PRO A 110 -24.06 7.78 -2.61
CA PRO A 110 -24.75 6.84 -1.74
C PRO A 110 -23.84 6.21 -0.68
N LEU A 111 -22.64 5.77 -1.08
CA LEU A 111 -21.65 5.15 -0.19
C LEU A 111 -20.99 6.20 0.72
N LEU A 112 -20.59 7.35 0.16
CA LEU A 112 -19.98 8.44 0.92
C LEU A 112 -20.94 8.98 2.00
N GLY A 113 -22.25 8.89 1.77
CA GLY A 113 -23.26 9.25 2.75
C GLY A 113 -23.33 8.34 3.98
N LEU A 114 -22.68 7.16 3.94
CA LEU A 114 -22.52 6.29 5.10
C LEU A 114 -21.51 6.82 6.12
N LEU A 115 -20.60 7.71 5.72
CA LEU A 115 -19.55 8.25 6.56
C LEU A 115 -20.12 9.08 7.71
N SER A 116 -19.29 9.37 8.70
CA SER A 116 -19.59 10.38 9.72
C SER A 116 -19.43 11.78 9.15
N ASP A 117 -19.96 12.78 9.86
CA ASP A 117 -19.66 14.18 9.58
C ASP A 117 -18.15 14.42 9.68
N GLY A 118 -17.56 15.02 8.65
CA GLY A 118 -16.10 15.12 8.56
C GLY A 118 -15.59 15.59 7.22
N TYR A 119 -14.27 15.78 7.18
CA TYR A 119 -13.51 15.91 5.94
C TYR A 119 -12.92 14.57 5.56
N TYR A 120 -12.93 14.27 4.27
CA TYR A 120 -12.39 13.05 3.68
C TYR A 120 -11.70 13.39 2.36
N VAL A 121 -10.70 12.61 2.00
CA VAL A 121 -10.21 12.60 0.62
C VAL A 121 -10.78 11.38 -0.08
N LEU A 122 -11.28 11.58 -1.29
CA LEU A 122 -11.48 10.50 -2.26
C LEU A 122 -10.34 10.56 -3.27
N ALA A 123 -9.55 9.49 -3.37
CA ALA A 123 -8.41 9.39 -4.26
C ALA A 123 -8.53 8.17 -5.19
N ASP A 124 -8.14 8.31 -6.45
CA ASP A 124 -7.90 7.17 -7.35
C ASP A 124 -6.46 6.70 -7.15
N VAL A 125 -6.31 5.49 -6.61
CA VAL A 125 -5.02 4.96 -6.15
C VAL A 125 -4.81 3.54 -6.66
N PRO A 126 -3.70 3.25 -7.37
CA PRO A 126 -3.29 1.88 -7.68
C PRO A 126 -2.87 1.14 -6.42
N HIS A 127 -3.62 0.11 -6.04
CA HIS A 127 -3.28 -0.77 -4.94
C HIS A 127 -2.71 -2.11 -5.44
N TYR A 128 -1.74 -2.65 -4.72
CA TYR A 128 -1.23 -3.98 -4.91
C TYR A 128 -2.06 -5.00 -4.11
N PRO A 129 -2.61 -6.05 -4.75
CA PRO A 129 -3.28 -7.19 -4.10
C PRO A 129 -2.36 -8.08 -3.24
N THR A 130 -1.59 -7.47 -2.34
CA THR A 130 -0.67 -8.09 -1.37
C THR A 130 -0.78 -7.36 -0.04
N ASP A 131 -0.18 -7.91 1.01
CA ASP A 131 -0.07 -7.31 2.36
C ASP A 131 1.21 -6.46 2.56
N GLY A 132 2.05 -6.35 1.54
CA GLY A 132 3.35 -5.68 1.60
C GLY A 132 4.48 -6.57 2.14
N GLU A 133 4.23 -7.85 2.39
CA GLU A 133 5.24 -8.85 2.77
C GLU A 133 5.30 -10.01 1.75
N GLY A 134 4.76 -9.78 0.55
CA GLY A 134 4.75 -10.74 -0.56
C GLY A 134 3.65 -11.80 -0.46
N ARG A 135 2.75 -11.71 0.52
CA ARG A 135 1.59 -12.60 0.63
C ARG A 135 0.41 -12.04 -0.15
N PHE A 136 -0.27 -12.90 -0.90
CA PHE A 136 -1.49 -12.52 -1.60
C PHE A 136 -2.53 -11.94 -0.62
N PHE A 137 -3.28 -10.91 -1.00
CA PHE A 137 -4.16 -10.21 -0.05
C PHE A 137 -5.19 -11.11 0.66
N TYR A 138 -5.58 -12.24 0.07
CA TYR A 138 -6.47 -13.21 0.72
C TYR A 138 -5.78 -14.18 1.68
N ASP A 139 -4.45 -14.21 1.71
CA ASP A 139 -3.64 -15.05 2.60
C ASP A 139 -3.46 -14.38 3.98
N ILE A 140 -4.60 -14.04 4.58
CA ILE A 140 -4.64 -13.38 5.88
C ILE A 140 -5.08 -14.35 6.99
N PRO A 141 -4.45 -14.28 8.17
CA PRO A 141 -4.94 -14.98 9.35
C PRO A 141 -6.20 -14.31 9.90
N ASN A 142 -7.04 -15.12 10.56
CA ASN A 142 -8.24 -14.63 11.26
C ASN A 142 -7.93 -14.01 12.63
N GLU A 143 -6.76 -14.32 13.18
CA GLU A 143 -6.29 -13.80 14.46
C GLU A 143 -5.43 -12.54 14.26
N LEU A 144 -5.37 -11.69 15.30
CA LEU A 144 -4.53 -10.50 15.30
C LEU A 144 -3.09 -10.86 14.98
N THR A 145 -2.64 -10.48 13.79
CA THR A 145 -1.32 -10.82 13.29
C THR A 145 -0.59 -9.57 12.84
N SER A 146 0.70 -9.53 13.15
CA SER A 146 1.57 -8.42 12.77
C SER A 146 1.59 -8.28 11.25
N MET A 147 1.42 -7.04 10.81
CA MET A 147 1.53 -6.66 9.40
C MET A 147 2.38 -5.41 9.33
N GLN A 148 3.59 -5.54 8.76
CA GLN A 148 4.54 -4.43 8.73
C GLN A 148 3.97 -3.18 8.05
N ALA A 149 3.18 -3.39 7.01
CA ALA A 149 2.55 -2.32 6.24
C ALA A 149 1.54 -1.46 7.02
N THR A 150 1.25 -1.75 8.28
CA THR A 150 0.38 -0.90 9.12
C THR A 150 1.10 0.23 9.84
N CYS A 151 2.44 0.32 9.76
CA CYS A 151 3.16 1.45 10.31
C CYS A 151 2.80 2.75 9.58
N ASP A 152 2.70 3.85 10.34
CA ASP A 152 2.39 5.17 9.78
C ASP A 152 3.60 5.80 9.07
N CYS A 153 4.82 5.37 9.40
CA CYS A 153 6.03 5.73 8.69
C CYS A 153 7.08 4.60 8.70
N CYS A 154 7.85 4.51 7.62
CA CYS A 154 9.00 3.60 7.50
C CYS A 154 10.28 4.42 7.51
N TYR A 155 11.22 4.07 8.38
CA TYR A 155 12.54 4.70 8.38
C TYR A 155 13.50 3.87 7.52
N ASP A 156 14.01 4.49 6.46
CA ASP A 156 15.08 3.92 5.67
C ASP A 156 16.43 4.35 6.27
N HIS A 157 17.18 3.36 6.77
CA HIS A 157 18.47 3.58 7.43
C HIS A 157 19.58 3.96 6.46
N GLU A 158 19.45 3.64 5.18
CA GLU A 158 20.45 3.90 4.15
C GLU A 158 20.43 5.37 3.73
N PHE A 159 19.23 5.91 3.54
CA PHE A 159 19.02 7.33 3.21
C PHE A 159 18.71 8.23 4.41
N LEU A 160 18.71 7.67 5.62
CA LEU A 160 18.36 8.36 6.88
C LEU A 160 17.01 9.12 6.80
N THR A 161 16.06 8.58 6.02
CA THR A 161 14.83 9.27 5.63
C THR A 161 13.61 8.49 6.11
N ALA A 162 12.63 9.20 6.65
CA ALA A 162 11.33 8.64 7.01
C ALA A 162 10.34 8.82 5.86
N VAL A 163 9.78 7.72 5.36
CA VAL A 163 8.71 7.70 4.37
C VAL A 163 7.39 7.61 5.09
N ASN A 164 6.55 8.64 4.95
CA ASN A 164 5.19 8.61 5.46
C ASN A 164 4.36 7.59 4.68
N SER A 165 3.46 6.91 5.39
CA SER A 165 2.56 5.95 4.80
C SER A 165 1.57 6.57 3.82
N PHE A 166 1.18 5.77 2.83
CA PHE A 166 0.14 6.09 1.84
C PHE A 166 -0.58 4.79 1.43
N PRO A 167 -1.85 4.85 0.99
CA PRO A 167 -2.57 3.67 0.55
C PRO A 167 -1.84 2.96 -0.59
N ALA A 168 -1.45 1.70 -0.39
CA ALA A 168 -0.69 0.93 -1.38
C ALA A 168 -1.10 -0.55 -1.46
N TYR A 169 -1.59 -1.13 -0.37
CA TYR A 169 -1.84 -2.56 -0.23
C TYR A 169 -3.31 -2.84 0.12
N LEU A 170 -3.82 -4.01 -0.27
CA LEU A 170 -5.22 -4.38 -0.04
C LEU A 170 -5.35 -5.37 1.12
N TYR A 171 -6.40 -5.17 1.90
CA TYR A 171 -6.88 -6.13 2.89
C TYR A 171 -8.32 -6.55 2.54
N PRO A 172 -8.62 -7.86 2.50
CA PRO A 172 -9.93 -8.35 2.11
C PRO A 172 -10.93 -8.16 3.25
N THR A 173 -12.10 -7.66 2.90
CA THR A 173 -13.24 -7.62 3.83
C THR A 173 -14.31 -8.66 3.55
N GLN A 174 -14.14 -9.51 2.51
CA GLN A 174 -15.11 -10.51 2.06
C GLN A 174 -14.47 -11.89 2.03
N SER A 175 -15.15 -12.95 2.45
CA SER A 175 -14.66 -14.33 2.30
C SER A 175 -14.35 -14.73 0.85
N ASP A 176 -13.34 -15.60 0.66
CA ASP A 176 -13.01 -16.11 -0.67
C ASP A 176 -13.98 -17.16 -1.23
N ASP A 177 -14.91 -17.68 -0.44
CA ASP A 177 -15.97 -18.58 -0.92
C ASP A 177 -16.93 -17.91 -1.91
N LEU A 178 -16.95 -16.57 -1.93
CA LEU A 178 -17.72 -15.79 -2.90
C LEU A 178 -16.96 -15.48 -4.20
N LEU A 179 -15.67 -15.82 -4.28
CA LEU A 179 -14.93 -15.69 -5.53
C LEU A 179 -15.47 -16.69 -6.56
N ASN A 180 -15.88 -16.15 -7.69
CA ASN A 180 -16.40 -16.91 -8.82
C ASN A 180 -15.39 -16.87 -9.97
N ASP A 181 -14.96 -18.04 -10.41
CA ASP A 181 -13.93 -18.22 -11.44
C ASP A 181 -14.29 -17.52 -12.77
N GLU A 182 -15.54 -17.62 -13.22
CA GLU A 182 -15.99 -16.96 -14.45
C GLU A 182 -15.95 -15.43 -14.31
N ARG A 183 -16.28 -14.90 -13.13
CA ARG A 183 -16.25 -13.46 -12.87
C ARG A 183 -14.81 -12.93 -12.74
N VAL A 184 -13.90 -13.70 -12.15
CA VAL A 184 -12.47 -13.36 -12.15
C VAL A 184 -11.95 -13.36 -13.59
N GLN A 185 -12.25 -14.40 -14.37
CA GLN A 185 -11.84 -14.48 -15.77
C GLN A 185 -12.41 -13.34 -16.62
N TYR A 186 -13.66 -12.95 -16.39
CA TYR A 186 -14.26 -11.77 -17.01
C TYR A 186 -13.40 -10.51 -16.78
N TYR A 187 -12.99 -10.24 -15.55
CA TYR A 187 -12.16 -9.05 -15.28
C TYR A 187 -10.73 -9.18 -15.83
N VAL A 188 -10.16 -10.39 -15.87
CA VAL A 188 -8.89 -10.64 -16.57
C VAL A 188 -8.99 -10.22 -18.04
N ASP A 189 -10.09 -10.57 -18.70
CA ASP A 189 -10.30 -10.21 -20.11
C ASP A 189 -10.54 -8.70 -20.28
N GLU A 190 -11.27 -8.06 -19.37
CA GLU A 190 -11.47 -6.61 -19.37
C GLU A 190 -10.14 -5.85 -19.23
N PHE A 191 -9.27 -6.26 -18.30
CA PHE A 191 -7.94 -5.67 -18.13
C PHE A 191 -7.07 -5.85 -19.38
N ARG A 192 -7.11 -7.03 -20.01
CA ARG A 192 -6.38 -7.28 -21.28
C ARG A 192 -6.90 -6.44 -22.44
N CYS A 193 -8.19 -6.07 -22.43
CA CYS A 193 -8.78 -5.15 -23.39
C CYS A 193 -8.44 -3.67 -23.10
N GLY A 194 -7.66 -3.39 -22.06
CA GLY A 194 -7.25 -2.04 -21.67
C GLY A 194 -8.30 -1.27 -20.87
N LYS A 195 -9.39 -1.92 -20.45
CA LYS A 195 -10.36 -1.31 -19.53
C LYS A 195 -9.77 -1.25 -18.13
N LYS A 196 -10.24 -0.29 -17.34
CA LYS A 196 -9.78 -0.04 -15.98
C LYS A 196 -10.94 -0.13 -14.98
N PRO A 197 -11.49 -1.32 -14.69
CA PRO A 197 -12.50 -1.45 -13.66
C PRO A 197 -11.88 -1.15 -12.28
N HIS A 198 -12.47 -0.22 -11.53
CA HIS A 198 -11.97 0.19 -10.22
C HIS A 198 -12.50 -0.67 -9.08
N GLY A 199 -11.73 -0.82 -8.01
CA GLY A 199 -12.25 -1.21 -6.69
C GLY A 199 -12.77 -0.01 -5.90
N ILE A 200 -13.37 -0.28 -4.73
CA ILE A 200 -13.62 0.72 -3.69
C ILE A 200 -12.87 0.27 -2.46
N ALA A 201 -12.09 1.18 -1.87
CA ALA A 201 -11.38 0.89 -0.64
C ALA A 201 -11.57 1.98 0.40
N TYR A 202 -11.37 1.60 1.66
CA TYR A 202 -11.26 2.53 2.78
C TYR A 202 -9.84 2.41 3.34
N HIS A 203 -9.11 3.52 3.44
CA HIS A 203 -7.77 3.54 4.02
C HIS A 203 -7.85 3.22 5.51
N GLU A 204 -7.24 2.11 5.94
CA GLU A 204 -7.37 1.61 7.32
C GLU A 204 -6.23 2.10 8.21
N ALA A 205 -5.00 1.73 7.88
CA ALA A 205 -3.82 2.02 8.69
C ALA A 205 -2.55 1.89 7.85
N GLY A 206 -1.58 2.77 8.08
CA GLY A 206 -0.32 2.77 7.34
C GLY A 206 -0.54 2.72 5.82
N PHE A 207 -0.04 1.68 5.18
CA PHE A 207 -0.13 1.42 3.75
C PHE A 207 -1.31 0.52 3.35
N ILE A 208 -2.11 0.05 4.32
CA ILE A 208 -3.20 -0.90 4.12
C ILE A 208 -4.54 -0.19 3.90
N SER A 209 -5.28 -0.65 2.89
CA SER A 209 -6.68 -0.28 2.64
C SER A 209 -7.60 -1.49 2.67
N ALA A 210 -8.70 -1.39 3.40
CA ALA A 210 -9.76 -2.38 3.42
C ALA A 210 -10.58 -2.30 2.12
N LEU A 211 -10.61 -3.38 1.35
CA LEU A 211 -11.36 -3.45 0.09
C LEU A 211 -12.86 -3.62 0.37
N LEU A 212 -13.67 -2.61 0.07
CA LEU A 212 -15.12 -2.63 0.26
C LEU A 212 -15.85 -3.28 -0.92
N ASP A 213 -15.35 -3.11 -2.13
CA ASP A 213 -15.85 -3.79 -3.33
C ASP A 213 -14.72 -3.98 -4.34
N GLY A 214 -14.77 -5.06 -5.12
CA GLY A 214 -13.78 -5.37 -6.14
C GLY A 214 -12.90 -6.58 -5.86
N HIS A 215 -13.28 -7.48 -4.94
CA HIS A 215 -12.48 -8.67 -4.60
C HIS A 215 -12.17 -9.57 -5.81
N HIS A 216 -13.12 -9.80 -6.72
CA HIS A 216 -12.85 -10.51 -7.99
C HIS A 216 -11.89 -9.73 -8.91
N LYS A 217 -11.94 -8.39 -8.88
CA LYS A 217 -11.04 -7.53 -9.67
C LYS A 217 -9.62 -7.59 -9.11
N ALA A 218 -9.47 -7.60 -7.78
CA ALA A 218 -8.19 -7.75 -7.11
C ALA A 218 -7.58 -9.13 -7.38
N ALA A 219 -8.39 -10.19 -7.36
CA ALA A 219 -7.96 -11.53 -7.76
C ALA A 219 -7.53 -11.58 -9.24
N ALA A 220 -8.27 -10.95 -10.15
CA ALA A 220 -7.90 -10.85 -11.57
C ALA A 220 -6.61 -10.04 -11.78
N ALA A 221 -6.45 -8.92 -11.06
CA ALA A 221 -5.25 -8.10 -11.09
C ALA A 221 -4.02 -8.88 -10.61
N ALA A 222 -4.16 -9.67 -9.54
CA ALA A 222 -3.12 -10.57 -9.03
C ALA A 222 -2.71 -11.65 -10.03
N GLN A 223 -3.66 -12.23 -10.78
CA GLN A 223 -3.33 -13.16 -11.86
C GLN A 223 -2.49 -12.54 -12.98
N LEU A 224 -2.72 -11.26 -13.25
CA LEU A 224 -1.99 -10.50 -14.26
C LEU A 224 -0.69 -9.89 -13.74
N GLY A 225 -0.54 -9.74 -12.42
CA GLY A 225 0.58 -9.05 -11.79
C GLY A 225 0.50 -7.53 -11.95
N ILE A 226 -0.70 -6.97 -12.06
CA ILE A 226 -0.92 -5.52 -12.20
C ILE A 226 -1.55 -4.97 -10.92
N PRO A 227 -1.36 -3.68 -10.57
CA PRO A 227 -2.14 -3.07 -9.51
C PRO A 227 -3.63 -2.98 -9.89
N LEU A 228 -4.50 -2.95 -8.87
CA LEU A 228 -5.90 -2.60 -9.00
C LEU A 228 -6.08 -1.13 -8.61
N ASN A 229 -6.49 -0.28 -9.55
CA ASN A 229 -6.95 1.06 -9.21
C ASN A 229 -8.21 0.98 -8.33
N CYS A 230 -8.22 1.74 -7.24
CA CYS A 230 -9.34 1.83 -6.31
C CYS A 230 -9.71 3.30 -6.09
N LEU A 231 -11.02 3.57 -6.04
CA LEU A 231 -11.55 4.79 -5.46
C LEU A 231 -11.48 4.65 -3.93
N THR A 232 -10.44 5.24 -3.33
CA THR A 232 -10.09 5.07 -1.93
C THR A 232 -10.56 6.25 -1.09
N ILE A 233 -11.36 5.96 -0.07
CA ILE A 233 -11.80 6.91 0.94
C ILE A 233 -10.73 6.99 2.02
N ILE A 234 -10.18 8.19 2.24
CA ILE A 234 -9.14 8.48 3.22
C ILE A 234 -9.71 9.44 4.25
N GLY A 235 -9.84 8.98 5.49
CA GLY A 235 -10.24 9.83 6.60
C GLY A 235 -9.11 10.76 7.04
N MET A 236 -9.45 11.91 7.61
CA MET A 236 -8.46 12.77 8.26
C MET A 236 -7.82 12.01 9.43
N THR A 237 -6.50 11.91 9.48
CA THR A 237 -5.75 11.18 10.52
C THR A 237 -5.23 12.09 11.63
N GLY A 238 -5.08 13.38 11.34
CA GLY A 238 -4.63 14.36 12.32
C GLY A 238 -4.46 15.75 11.76
N LYS A 239 -3.90 16.65 12.57
CA LYS A 239 -3.54 18.01 12.16
C LYS A 239 -2.12 18.34 12.60
N SER A 240 -1.29 18.83 11.68
CA SER A 240 -0.01 19.42 12.02
C SER A 240 -0.24 20.82 12.60
N CYS A 241 0.52 21.18 13.62
CA CYS A 241 0.35 22.44 14.32
C CYS A 241 1.72 23.05 14.63
N ARG A 242 1.81 24.37 14.47
CA ARG A 242 2.94 25.16 14.96
C ARG A 242 2.57 25.77 16.31
N PHE A 243 3.48 25.68 17.27
CA PHE A 243 3.34 26.37 18.55
C PHE A 243 3.99 27.75 18.44
N ASP A 244 3.21 28.82 18.61
CA ASP A 244 3.76 30.16 18.71
C ASP A 244 4.34 30.36 20.12
N VAL A 245 5.66 30.48 20.21
CA VAL A 245 6.36 30.61 21.50
C VAL A 245 6.05 31.92 22.22
N ASN A 246 5.62 32.97 21.50
CA ASN A 246 5.34 34.29 22.07
C ASN A 246 3.90 34.36 22.59
N THR A 247 2.93 33.88 21.81
CA THR A 247 1.51 33.91 22.20
C THR A 247 1.07 32.67 22.99
N ARG A 248 1.87 31.59 22.96
CA ARG A 248 1.53 30.26 23.48
C ARG A 248 0.31 29.63 22.80
N GLU A 249 -0.01 30.07 21.59
CA GLU A 249 -1.13 29.56 20.82
C GLU A 249 -0.69 28.42 19.91
N LYS A 250 -1.57 27.42 19.79
CA LYS A 250 -1.43 26.33 18.84
C LYS A 250 -2.09 26.74 17.53
N ILE A 251 -1.29 26.94 16.49
CA ILE A 251 -1.75 27.32 15.16
C ILE A 251 -1.76 26.07 14.29
N GLU A 252 -2.94 25.62 13.89
CA GLU A 252 -3.09 24.52 12.93
C GLU A 252 -2.52 24.94 11.57
N GLN A 253 -1.71 24.08 10.96
CA GLN A 253 -1.09 24.36 9.66
C GLN A 253 -1.69 23.50 8.56
N THR A 254 -1.71 22.19 8.76
CA THR A 254 -2.26 21.25 7.77
C THR A 254 -3.13 20.19 8.43
N ALA A 255 -4.17 19.77 7.72
CA ALA A 255 -4.87 18.52 8.00
C ALA A 255 -4.22 17.38 7.20
N CYS A 256 -4.01 16.26 7.86
CA CYS A 256 -3.35 15.10 7.30
C CYS A 256 -4.38 14.04 6.91
N PHE A 257 -4.23 13.47 5.73
CA PHE A 257 -5.02 12.38 5.17
C PHE A 257 -4.02 11.34 4.65
N SER A 258 -3.50 10.49 5.54
CA SER A 258 -2.30 9.68 5.24
C SER A 258 -1.14 10.59 4.79
N ALA A 259 -0.42 10.31 3.69
CA ALA A 259 0.63 11.18 3.15
C ALA A 259 0.12 12.51 2.54
N LEU A 260 -1.19 12.65 2.29
CA LEU A 260 -1.74 13.91 1.77
C LEU A 260 -1.82 14.95 2.89
N SER A 261 -1.43 16.18 2.56
CA SER A 261 -1.46 17.31 3.48
C SER A 261 -2.21 18.48 2.84
N ILE A 262 -3.27 18.93 3.52
CA ILE A 262 -4.14 20.01 3.06
C ILE A 262 -3.98 21.19 4.00
N ASP A 263 -3.85 22.40 3.47
CA ASP A 263 -3.77 23.61 4.28
C ASP A 263 -5.04 23.75 5.14
N ALA A 264 -4.86 23.91 6.46
CA ALA A 264 -5.96 23.96 7.42
C ALA A 264 -6.90 25.16 7.15
N SER A 265 -6.43 26.22 6.48
CA SER A 265 -7.27 27.36 6.08
C SER A 265 -8.32 27.02 5.02
N GLN A 266 -8.19 25.87 4.34
CA GLN A 266 -9.21 25.36 3.42
C GLN A 266 -10.36 24.65 4.14
N LEU A 267 -10.25 24.44 5.45
CA LEU A 267 -11.23 23.76 6.28
C LEU A 267 -11.98 24.77 7.14
N ASP A 268 -13.30 24.68 7.16
CA ASP A 268 -14.11 25.40 8.15
C ASP A 268 -13.78 24.91 9.58
N GLU A 269 -13.97 25.78 10.58
CA GLU A 269 -13.67 25.54 12.02
C GLU A 269 -14.38 24.31 12.67
N SER A 270 -15.24 23.60 11.94
CA SER A 270 -15.97 22.39 12.41
C SER A 270 -16.19 21.42 11.23
N PRO A 271 -15.95 20.10 11.37
CA PRO A 271 -16.25 19.25 12.54
C PRO A 271 -15.03 18.83 13.37
N GLN A 272 -15.25 18.63 14.67
CA GLN A 272 -14.26 18.07 15.59
C GLN A 272 -13.80 16.69 15.08
N PHE A 273 -12.49 16.54 14.89
CA PHE A 273 -11.85 15.23 14.89
C PHE A 273 -12.15 14.59 16.26
N SER A 274 -13.20 13.78 16.31
CA SER A 274 -13.59 13.05 17.51
C SER A 274 -13.57 11.57 17.17
N VAL A 275 -12.41 10.95 17.41
CA VAL A 275 -12.35 9.51 17.51
C VAL A 275 -13.18 9.14 18.74
N ARG A 276 -14.35 8.52 18.54
CA ARG A 276 -15.17 8.04 19.66
C ARG A 276 -14.40 6.92 20.35
N LYS A 277 -13.80 7.23 21.49
CA LYS A 277 -13.20 6.26 22.41
C LYS A 277 -14.32 5.52 23.15
N GLN A 278 -14.35 4.19 23.05
CA GLN A 278 -15.24 3.30 23.80
C GLN A 278 -14.46 2.07 24.23
N GLY A 279 -14.96 1.30 25.20
CA GLY A 279 -14.40 -0.01 25.54
C GLY A 279 -14.61 -1.02 24.41
N LEU A 280 -13.80 -0.93 23.36
CA LEU A 280 -13.72 -1.93 22.30
C LEU A 280 -12.86 -3.10 22.79
N GLN A 281 -13.26 -4.31 22.43
CA GLN A 281 -12.54 -5.54 22.71
C GLN A 281 -12.45 -6.36 21.42
N PRO A 282 -11.39 -7.15 21.23
CA PRO A 282 -11.30 -8.04 20.09
C PRO A 282 -12.42 -9.08 20.14
N GLU A 283 -13.05 -9.29 18.99
CA GLU A 283 -14.05 -10.33 18.78
C GLU A 283 -13.50 -11.37 17.80
N GLU A 284 -13.79 -12.65 18.03
CA GLU A 284 -13.41 -13.71 17.10
C GLU A 284 -14.36 -13.73 15.91
N PHE A 285 -13.84 -13.35 14.74
CA PHE A 285 -14.48 -13.61 13.46
C PHE A 285 -13.65 -14.56 12.64
N ARG A 286 -14.33 -15.30 11.77
CA ARG A 286 -13.69 -16.21 10.83
C ARG A 286 -14.12 -15.87 9.43
N LEU A 287 -13.26 -15.18 8.71
CA LEU A 287 -13.33 -15.08 7.26
C LEU A 287 -12.78 -16.40 6.70
N ILE A 288 -13.54 -17.05 5.82
CA ILE A 288 -13.02 -18.21 5.10
C ILE A 288 -12.04 -17.68 4.05
N THR A 289 -10.81 -18.16 4.16
CA THR A 289 -9.65 -17.82 3.33
C THR A 289 -8.87 -19.09 2.95
N GLY A 290 -8.06 -19.00 1.90
CA GLY A 290 -7.17 -20.06 1.42
C GLY A 290 -7.59 -20.68 0.08
N ASN A 291 -8.89 -20.71 -0.23
CA ASN A 291 -9.39 -21.14 -1.54
C ASN A 291 -8.96 -20.18 -2.65
N ALA A 292 -8.82 -18.90 -2.34
CA ALA A 292 -8.38 -17.87 -3.26
C ALA A 292 -6.89 -17.95 -3.61
N LEU A 293 -6.08 -18.76 -2.92
CA LEU A 293 -4.66 -18.89 -3.23
C LEU A 293 -4.42 -19.40 -4.67
N ARG A 294 -5.42 -20.03 -5.30
CA ARG A 294 -5.40 -20.36 -6.74
C ARG A 294 -5.33 -19.13 -7.65
N TYR A 295 -5.76 -17.96 -7.17
CA TYR A 295 -5.73 -16.68 -7.86
C TYR A 295 -4.49 -15.85 -7.58
N LYS A 296 -3.63 -16.26 -6.64
CA LYS A 296 -2.43 -15.50 -6.27
C LYS A 296 -1.62 -15.12 -7.50
N GLY A 297 -1.59 -16.00 -8.50
CA GLY A 297 -1.05 -15.71 -9.82
C GLY A 297 0.40 -15.27 -9.74
N LYS A 298 0.63 -13.98 -9.99
CA LYS A 298 1.94 -13.32 -9.96
C LYS A 298 2.04 -12.35 -8.77
N SER A 299 1.31 -12.54 -7.68
CA SER A 299 1.29 -11.59 -6.55
C SER A 299 2.66 -11.34 -5.93
N GLU A 300 3.59 -12.27 -6.07
CA GLU A 300 4.99 -12.14 -5.67
C GLU A 300 5.77 -11.07 -6.48
N ILE A 301 5.19 -10.52 -7.55
CA ILE A 301 5.79 -9.43 -8.32
C ILE A 301 5.46 -8.05 -7.79
N TYR A 302 4.57 -7.96 -6.80
CA TYR A 302 4.29 -6.71 -6.13
C TYR A 302 5.42 -6.36 -5.16
N PRO A 303 5.67 -5.06 -4.96
CA PRO A 303 6.77 -4.66 -4.09
C PRO A 303 6.39 -4.99 -2.66
N THR A 304 7.37 -5.45 -1.89
CA THR A 304 7.27 -5.46 -0.43
C THR A 304 7.27 -4.01 0.08
N LEU A 305 6.84 -3.82 1.33
CA LEU A 305 6.90 -2.53 2.01
C LEU A 305 8.31 -1.95 1.95
N SER A 306 9.33 -2.75 2.27
CA SER A 306 10.73 -2.32 2.27
C SER A 306 11.19 -1.88 0.88
N GLU A 307 10.84 -2.63 -0.17
CA GLU A 307 11.20 -2.27 -1.55
C GLU A 307 10.49 -0.99 -1.98
N LEU A 308 9.19 -0.85 -1.69
CA LEU A 308 8.42 0.33 -2.03
C LEU A 308 8.97 1.56 -1.30
N THR A 309 9.16 1.49 0.02
CA THR A 309 9.65 2.63 0.79
C THR A 309 11.09 2.97 0.48
N GLY A 310 11.92 2.00 0.10
CA GLY A 310 13.28 2.25 -0.37
C GLY A 310 13.31 3.12 -1.63
N ILE A 311 12.41 2.88 -2.60
CA ILE A 311 12.27 3.72 -3.79
C ILE A 311 11.83 5.14 -3.44
N TYR A 312 10.91 5.29 -2.49
CA TYR A 312 10.45 6.62 -2.03
C TYR A 312 11.51 7.36 -1.22
N ALA A 313 12.27 6.66 -0.36
CA ALA A 313 13.35 7.25 0.41
C ALA A 313 14.49 7.76 -0.49
N ALA A 314 14.72 7.07 -1.60
CA ALA A 314 15.66 7.45 -2.64
C ALA A 314 15.14 8.54 -3.61
N ASP A 315 13.87 8.96 -3.49
CA ASP A 315 13.19 9.87 -4.42
C ASP A 315 13.20 9.39 -5.89
N LEU A 316 13.07 8.07 -6.10
CA LEU A 316 13.18 7.42 -7.42
C LEU A 316 11.84 7.02 -8.03
N GLN A 317 10.71 7.29 -7.37
CA GLN A 317 9.36 6.86 -7.79
C GLN A 317 8.94 7.35 -9.18
N CYS A 318 9.50 8.47 -9.65
CA CYS A 318 9.24 9.03 -10.99
C CYS A 318 10.48 8.96 -11.90
N THR A 319 11.56 8.33 -11.45
CA THR A 319 12.84 8.34 -12.16
C THR A 319 12.84 7.28 -13.26
N ARG A 320 13.13 7.71 -14.49
CA ARG A 320 13.32 6.79 -15.60
C ARG A 320 14.68 6.11 -15.50
N ILE A 321 14.68 4.79 -15.34
CA ILE A 321 15.89 3.99 -15.28
C ILE A 321 16.40 3.73 -16.71
N THR A 322 17.52 4.35 -17.07
CA THR A 322 18.21 4.19 -18.38
C THR A 322 19.61 3.64 -18.17
N ASP A 323 20.26 3.18 -19.24
CA ASP A 323 21.68 2.80 -19.17
C ASP A 323 22.57 3.93 -18.66
N GLU A 324 22.32 5.17 -19.10
CA GLU A 324 23.05 6.34 -18.61
C GLU A 324 22.87 6.56 -17.11
N PHE A 325 21.65 6.38 -16.59
CA PHE A 325 21.39 6.43 -15.16
C PHE A 325 22.18 5.33 -14.43
N ILE A 326 22.05 4.08 -14.88
CA ILE A 326 22.73 2.92 -14.26
C ILE A 326 24.25 3.14 -14.24
N ASP A 327 24.83 3.53 -15.38
CA ASP A 327 26.26 3.77 -15.52
C ASP A 327 26.72 4.95 -14.67
N SER A 328 25.93 6.01 -14.56
CA SER A 328 26.27 7.16 -13.70
C SER A 328 26.36 6.76 -12.23
N LYS A 329 25.44 5.91 -11.76
CA LYS A 329 25.40 5.43 -10.37
C LYS A 329 26.53 4.45 -10.08
N ILE A 330 26.75 3.46 -10.95
CA ILE A 330 27.81 2.45 -10.80
C ILE A 330 29.21 3.08 -10.84
N ASN A 331 29.44 4.07 -11.72
CA ASN A 331 30.74 4.71 -11.86
C ASN A 331 31.00 5.83 -10.83
N SER A 332 29.99 6.20 -10.05
CA SER A 332 30.14 7.16 -8.96
C SER A 332 31.01 6.62 -7.83
N ASN A 333 31.50 7.53 -6.99
CA ASN A 333 32.15 7.22 -5.71
C ASN A 333 31.25 7.58 -4.50
N SER A 334 29.97 7.87 -4.75
CA SER A 334 28.99 8.17 -3.71
C SER A 334 28.36 6.88 -3.20
N SER A 335 28.38 6.68 -1.88
CA SER A 335 27.63 5.60 -1.23
C SER A 335 26.14 5.68 -1.53
N ASP A 336 25.60 6.90 -1.61
CA ASP A 336 24.18 7.13 -1.86
C ASP A 336 23.80 6.69 -3.29
N ASP A 337 24.68 6.91 -4.27
CA ASP A 337 24.46 6.45 -5.64
C ASP A 337 24.45 4.91 -5.72
N HIS A 338 25.31 4.24 -4.93
CA HIS A 338 25.38 2.79 -4.85
C HIS A 338 24.16 2.19 -4.11
N ALA A 339 23.69 2.87 -3.07
CA ALA A 339 22.42 2.57 -2.39
C ALA A 339 21.22 2.71 -3.33
N GLU A 340 21.15 3.81 -4.08
CA GLU A 340 20.09 4.06 -5.06
C GLU A 340 20.01 2.94 -6.10
N ILE A 341 21.14 2.57 -6.72
CA ILE A 341 21.14 1.49 -7.72
C ILE A 341 20.80 0.13 -7.10
N CYS A 342 21.15 -0.09 -5.82
CA CYS A 342 20.72 -1.25 -5.06
C CYS A 342 19.19 -1.29 -4.93
N LYS A 343 18.55 -0.20 -4.47
CA LYS A 343 17.09 -0.12 -4.34
C LYS A 343 16.37 -0.30 -5.67
N VAL A 344 16.87 0.29 -6.75
CA VAL A 344 16.33 0.09 -8.10
C VAL A 344 16.40 -1.38 -8.49
N MET A 345 17.54 -2.05 -8.26
CA MET A 345 17.70 -3.46 -8.57
C MET A 345 16.77 -4.35 -7.74
N GLU A 346 16.69 -4.12 -6.42
CA GLU A 346 15.82 -4.87 -5.50
C GLU A 346 14.35 -4.71 -5.88
N TYR A 347 13.89 -3.47 -6.07
CA TYR A 347 12.53 -3.19 -6.53
C TYR A 347 12.23 -3.87 -7.86
N ASN A 348 13.15 -3.88 -8.82
CA ASN A 348 12.88 -4.48 -10.13
C ASN A 348 13.05 -6.01 -10.16
N ARG A 349 13.51 -6.64 -9.07
CA ARG A 349 13.88 -8.06 -9.02
C ARG A 349 12.73 -8.99 -9.43
N PHE A 350 11.50 -8.63 -9.10
CA PHE A 350 10.30 -9.36 -9.53
C PHE A 350 9.46 -8.57 -10.56
N HIS A 351 9.55 -7.25 -10.57
CA HIS A 351 8.71 -6.36 -11.39
C HIS A 351 9.20 -6.25 -12.84
N ALA A 352 10.52 -6.13 -13.02
CA ALA A 352 11.19 -6.09 -14.31
C ALA A 352 12.49 -6.90 -14.21
N PRO A 353 12.40 -8.25 -14.13
CA PRO A 353 13.56 -9.10 -13.87
C PRO A 353 14.71 -8.89 -14.85
N GLU A 354 14.41 -8.63 -16.14
CA GLU A 354 15.42 -8.34 -17.16
C GLU A 354 16.23 -7.07 -16.82
N LEU A 355 15.57 -6.02 -16.32
CA LEU A 355 16.25 -4.79 -15.89
C LEU A 355 17.09 -5.04 -14.64
N ALA A 356 16.57 -5.77 -13.65
CA ALA A 356 17.31 -6.12 -12.45
C ALA A 356 18.55 -6.98 -12.76
N GLU A 357 18.42 -7.97 -13.64
CA GLU A 357 19.55 -8.77 -14.12
C GLU A 357 20.57 -7.92 -14.88
N HIS A 358 20.12 -7.01 -15.74
CA HIS A 358 21.00 -6.09 -16.46
C HIS A 358 21.83 -5.22 -15.51
N ILE A 359 21.18 -4.63 -14.49
CA ILE A 359 21.86 -3.87 -13.45
C ILE A 359 22.84 -4.76 -12.68
N ALA A 360 22.43 -5.95 -12.25
CA ALA A 360 23.27 -6.89 -11.51
C ALA A 360 24.53 -7.29 -12.30
N ARG A 361 24.40 -7.59 -13.60
CA ARG A 361 25.53 -7.89 -14.48
C ARG A 361 26.49 -6.71 -14.60
N LYS A 362 25.97 -5.49 -14.75
CA LYS A 362 26.80 -4.27 -14.80
C LYS A 362 27.57 -4.05 -13.50
N ILE A 363 26.93 -4.27 -12.35
CA ILE A 363 27.55 -4.18 -11.03
C ILE A 363 28.71 -5.18 -10.90
N ILE A 364 28.44 -6.46 -11.17
CA ILE A 364 29.46 -7.53 -11.07
C ILE A 364 30.61 -7.28 -12.05
N SER A 365 30.31 -6.83 -13.27
CA SER A 365 31.32 -6.56 -14.30
C SER A 365 32.21 -5.35 -13.98
N ALA A 366 31.75 -4.44 -13.11
CA ALA A 366 32.55 -3.31 -12.68
C ALA A 366 33.69 -3.70 -11.72
N ASP A 367 33.61 -4.89 -11.10
CA ASP A 367 34.64 -5.47 -10.22
C ASP A 367 35.10 -4.50 -9.11
N ARG A 368 34.12 -3.89 -8.45
CA ARG A 368 34.30 -2.87 -7.42
C ARG A 368 33.70 -3.32 -6.10
N HIS A 369 34.52 -3.36 -5.04
CA HIS A 369 34.10 -3.82 -3.71
C HIS A 369 33.09 -2.92 -2.99
N ASP A 370 32.97 -1.66 -3.38
CA ASP A 370 32.03 -0.70 -2.79
C ASP A 370 30.61 -0.79 -3.38
N LEU A 371 30.45 -1.50 -4.50
CA LEU A 371 29.13 -1.77 -5.10
C LEU A 371 28.38 -2.89 -4.37
N PRO A 372 27.05 -2.97 -4.49
CA PRO A 372 26.22 -3.99 -3.83
C PRO A 372 26.31 -5.36 -4.53
N ASN A 373 27.53 -5.91 -4.65
CA ASN A 373 27.81 -7.19 -5.33
C ASN A 373 27.02 -8.34 -4.73
N ARG A 374 26.87 -8.36 -3.41
CA ARG A 374 26.11 -9.39 -2.70
C ARG A 374 24.66 -9.46 -3.19
N GLU A 375 24.00 -8.32 -3.34
CA GLU A 375 22.62 -8.24 -3.83
C GLU A 375 22.53 -8.48 -5.34
N ALA A 376 23.56 -8.12 -6.10
CA ALA A 376 23.66 -8.44 -7.52
C ALA A 376 23.73 -9.95 -7.76
N PHE A 377 24.59 -10.68 -7.03
CA PHE A 377 24.68 -12.13 -7.11
C PHE A 377 23.38 -12.81 -6.65
N LYS A 378 22.77 -12.35 -5.55
CA LYS A 378 21.44 -12.86 -5.13
C LYS A 378 20.38 -12.67 -6.22
N THR A 379 20.43 -11.56 -6.94
CA THR A 379 19.50 -11.29 -8.05
C THR A 379 19.69 -12.28 -9.19
N LEU A 380 20.94 -12.52 -9.62
CA LEU A 380 21.24 -13.49 -10.69
C LEU A 380 20.99 -14.95 -10.28
N LEU A 381 21.19 -15.31 -9.00
CA LEU A 381 21.00 -16.66 -8.47
C LEU A 381 19.58 -17.20 -8.70
N ARG A 382 18.59 -16.30 -8.82
CA ARG A 382 17.18 -16.64 -9.01
C ARG A 382 16.87 -17.18 -10.41
N ASN A 383 17.69 -16.86 -11.40
CA ASN A 383 17.52 -17.32 -12.77
C ASN A 383 18.75 -18.15 -13.19
N LYS A 384 18.65 -19.48 -13.11
CA LYS A 384 19.72 -20.36 -13.54
C LYS A 384 19.75 -20.45 -15.07
N SER A 385 20.51 -19.55 -15.70
CA SER A 385 20.82 -19.56 -17.14
C SER A 385 22.30 -19.89 -17.39
N PRO A 386 22.67 -20.39 -18.58
CA PRO A 386 24.07 -20.59 -18.95
C PRO A 386 24.92 -19.31 -18.82
N GLU A 387 24.34 -18.15 -19.13
CA GLU A 387 25.01 -16.85 -18.99
C GLU A 387 25.27 -16.52 -17.52
N ASN A 388 24.34 -16.81 -16.61
CA ASN A 388 24.55 -16.65 -15.18
C ASN A 388 25.54 -17.67 -14.64
N GLU A 389 25.43 -18.95 -15.04
CA GLU A 389 26.36 -19.98 -14.61
C GLU A 389 27.82 -19.60 -14.88
N GLN A 390 28.10 -19.03 -16.07
CA GLN A 390 29.45 -18.58 -16.40
C GLN A 390 29.95 -17.49 -15.44
N ILE A 391 29.12 -16.50 -15.10
CA ILE A 391 29.49 -15.44 -14.14
C ILE A 391 29.84 -16.02 -12.77
N PHE A 392 29.07 -17.01 -12.30
CA PHE A 392 29.30 -17.66 -11.01
C PHE A 392 30.58 -18.51 -11.03
N LEU A 393 30.84 -19.23 -12.12
CA LEU A 393 32.09 -19.97 -12.31
C LEU A 393 33.30 -19.03 -12.34
N ASP A 394 33.21 -17.93 -13.08
CA ASP A 394 34.28 -16.93 -13.19
C ASP A 394 34.62 -16.36 -11.80
N TYR A 395 33.60 -16.06 -10.98
CA TYR A 395 33.82 -15.61 -9.60
C TYR A 395 34.54 -16.66 -8.76
N ILE A 396 34.09 -17.92 -8.75
CA ILE A 396 34.73 -19.01 -7.98
C ILE A 396 36.17 -19.27 -8.40
N VAL A 397 36.48 -19.14 -9.69
CA VAL A 397 37.85 -19.31 -10.20
C VAL A 397 38.76 -18.17 -9.73
N ALA A 398 38.22 -16.94 -9.64
CA ALA A 398 38.98 -15.75 -9.27
C ALA A 398 39.10 -15.54 -7.75
N HIS A 399 38.21 -16.14 -6.95
CA HIS A 399 38.06 -15.87 -5.51
C HIS A 399 38.29 -17.11 -4.65
N SER A 400 38.28 -16.95 -3.33
CA SER A 400 38.49 -18.04 -2.36
C SER A 400 37.37 -18.15 -1.33
N PRO A 401 37.21 -19.31 -0.67
CA PRO A 401 36.29 -19.46 0.46
C PRO A 401 36.53 -18.40 1.54
N GLY A 402 35.49 -17.64 1.87
CA GLY A 402 35.54 -16.54 2.83
C GLY A 402 35.48 -15.14 2.20
N ASP A 403 35.61 -15.03 0.88
CA ASP A 403 35.34 -13.77 0.17
C ASP A 403 33.85 -13.40 0.25
N GLU A 404 33.55 -12.09 0.18
CA GLU A 404 32.25 -11.53 0.54
C GLU A 404 31.04 -12.22 -0.12
N CYS A 405 31.16 -12.60 -1.39
CA CYS A 405 30.07 -13.22 -2.15
C CYS A 405 30.21 -14.75 -2.28
N TRP A 406 31.27 -15.36 -1.72
CA TRP A 406 31.59 -16.78 -1.93
C TRP A 406 30.43 -17.71 -1.61
N ASP A 407 29.81 -17.55 -0.44
CA ASP A 407 28.74 -18.46 0.00
C ASP A 407 27.50 -18.37 -0.91
N ILE A 408 27.15 -17.17 -1.38
CA ILE A 408 26.02 -16.96 -2.29
C ILE A 408 26.34 -17.57 -3.66
N VAL A 409 27.54 -17.34 -4.17
CA VAL A 409 27.96 -17.88 -5.47
C VAL A 409 28.03 -19.41 -5.42
N ASN A 410 28.61 -19.97 -4.37
CA ASN A 410 28.72 -21.42 -4.20
C ASN A 410 27.34 -22.10 -4.06
N SER A 411 26.33 -21.38 -3.57
CA SER A 411 24.95 -21.90 -3.48
C SER A 411 24.25 -22.07 -4.84
N TYR A 412 24.85 -21.61 -5.94
CA TYR A 412 24.26 -21.74 -7.29
C TYR A 412 23.96 -23.19 -7.69
N TRP A 413 24.76 -24.15 -7.21
CA TRP A 413 24.57 -25.57 -7.49
C TRP A 413 23.75 -26.31 -6.42
N ASP A 414 23.27 -25.61 -5.39
CA ASP A 414 22.35 -26.19 -4.42
C ASP A 414 20.98 -26.46 -5.07
N LYS A 415 20.30 -27.49 -4.54
CA LYS A 415 19.08 -28.07 -5.12
C LYS A 415 17.82 -27.27 -4.85
#